data_AF-A0A352VC31-F1
#
_entry.id   AF-A0A352VC31-F1
#
_cell.length_a   1.000
_cell.length_b   1.000
_cell.length_c   1.000
_cell.angle_alpha   90.00
_cell.angle_beta   90.00
_cell.angle_gamma   90.00
#
_symmetry.space_group_name_H-M   'P 1'
#
loop_
_entity.id
_entity.type
_entity.pdbx_description
1 polymer ?
#
loop_
_entity_poly.entity_id
_entity_poly.type
_entity_poly.pdbx_seq_one_letter_code
_entity_poly.pdbx_strand_id
1 'polypeptide(L)'
;MAYTQEQWEQVQSDFVQGIIENGKLIYPSFNQLSISYKISKSTMSVRAKKEKWEEKKEIYQNKIASKHDKIIRTKIEQIEHESNKTNALSTKWAEFDLKCLELANNALDLCKMDIEALKEFKDTYDSLSDESKLQIQKYTPLALKHLAEAIEKYQKIGKNAVGETLANNDKPQQNITINTINDDNLFSRLNGGVNEQ
;
A
#
# COMPACT_ATOMS: atom_id res chain seq x y z
N MET A 1 31.69 35.20 -38.81
CA MET A 1 30.53 34.42 -39.30
C MET A 1 29.32 34.84 -38.49
N ALA A 2 28.19 35.13 -39.14
CA ALA A 2 26.94 35.45 -38.44
C ALA A 2 26.29 34.15 -37.95
N TYR A 3 25.86 34.12 -36.69
CA TYR A 3 25.10 33.01 -36.13
C TYR A 3 23.69 32.97 -36.75
N THR A 4 23.21 31.77 -37.07
CA THR A 4 21.85 31.57 -37.56
C THR A 4 20.83 31.76 -36.43
N GLN A 5 19.57 31.98 -36.78
CA GLN A 5 18.48 32.15 -35.81
C GLN A 5 18.30 30.89 -34.95
N GLU A 6 18.37 29.70 -35.55
CA GLU A 6 18.29 28.41 -34.85
C GLU A 6 19.39 28.23 -33.81
N GLN A 7 20.63 28.65 -34.13
CA GLN A 7 21.73 28.57 -33.18
C GLN A 7 21.49 29.49 -31.97
N TRP A 8 20.88 30.67 -32.17
CA TRP A 8 20.52 31.55 -31.07
C TRP A 8 19.40 30.99 -30.20
N GLU A 9 18.43 30.30 -30.80
CA GLU A 9 17.35 29.63 -30.08
C GLU A 9 17.88 28.50 -29.21
N GLN A 10 18.86 27.74 -29.69
CA GLN A 10 19.51 26.71 -28.89
C GLN A 10 20.27 27.32 -27.70
N VAL A 11 21.05 28.38 -27.91
CA VAL A 11 21.78 29.07 -26.82
C VAL A 11 20.80 29.62 -25.77
N GLN A 12 19.67 30.19 -26.23
CA GLN A 12 18.61 30.65 -25.33
C GLN A 12 18.00 29.48 -24.56
N SER A 13 17.70 28.37 -25.22
CA SER A 13 17.14 27.17 -24.60
C SER A 13 18.07 26.64 -23.52
N ASP A 14 19.36 26.48 -23.79
CA ASP A 14 20.35 26.00 -22.84
C ASP A 14 20.50 26.94 -21.63
N PHE A 15 20.38 28.25 -21.84
CA PHE A 15 20.42 29.24 -20.77
C PHE A 15 19.17 29.18 -19.88
N VAL A 16 17.98 29.13 -20.50
CA VAL A 16 16.67 29.22 -19.84
C VAL A 16 16.30 27.90 -19.18
N GLN A 17 16.49 26.79 -19.89
CA GLN A 17 16.09 25.45 -19.47
C GLN A 17 17.20 24.72 -18.71
N GLY A 18 18.45 25.13 -18.89
CA GLY A 18 19.62 24.47 -18.35
C GLY A 18 20.11 23.33 -19.25
N ILE A 19 21.28 22.80 -18.93
CA ILE A 19 21.91 21.66 -19.62
C ILE A 19 22.18 20.55 -18.62
N ILE A 20 22.13 19.30 -19.08
CA ILE A 20 22.46 18.15 -18.24
C ILE A 20 23.96 17.87 -18.40
N GLU A 21 24.73 18.16 -17.36
CA GLU A 21 26.15 17.85 -17.30
C GLU A 21 26.40 16.88 -16.13
N ASN A 22 27.02 15.73 -16.42
CA ASN A 22 27.28 14.67 -15.43
C ASN A 22 26.03 14.22 -14.66
N GLY A 23 24.88 14.13 -15.35
CA GLY A 23 23.60 13.72 -14.74
C GLY A 23 22.95 14.77 -13.84
N LYS A 24 23.50 15.98 -13.74
CA LYS A 24 22.92 17.09 -12.98
C LYS A 24 22.47 18.19 -13.92
N LEU A 25 21.28 18.73 -13.67
CA LEU A 25 20.81 19.93 -14.35
C LEU A 25 21.61 21.14 -13.84
N ILE A 26 22.33 21.80 -14.73
CA ILE A 26 23.06 23.03 -14.45
C ILE A 26 22.50 24.17 -15.29
N TYR A 27 22.48 25.37 -14.73
CA TYR A 27 22.13 26.59 -15.47
C TYR A 27 23.41 27.32 -15.86
N PRO A 28 23.86 27.21 -17.12
CA PRO A 28 25.16 27.72 -17.52
C PRO A 28 25.17 29.25 -17.48
N SER A 29 26.30 29.81 -17.01
CA SER A 29 26.56 31.24 -17.07
C SER A 29 26.88 31.70 -18.49
N PHE A 30 26.78 33.01 -18.75
CA PHE A 30 27.22 33.58 -20.03
C PHE A 30 28.71 33.31 -20.34
N ASN A 31 29.58 33.10 -19.34
CA ASN A 31 30.96 32.71 -19.62
C ASN A 31 31.02 31.27 -20.17
N GLN A 32 30.27 30.35 -19.59
CA GLN A 32 30.25 28.94 -20.03
C GLN A 32 29.65 28.83 -21.43
N LEU A 33 28.51 29.47 -21.68
CA LEU A 33 27.90 29.49 -23.02
C LEU A 33 28.81 30.14 -24.07
N SER A 34 29.57 31.17 -23.68
CA SER A 34 30.53 31.84 -24.57
C SER A 34 31.63 30.88 -25.03
N ILE A 35 32.12 30.03 -24.12
CA ILE A 35 33.12 29.00 -24.42
C ILE A 35 32.51 27.91 -25.31
N SER A 36 31.36 27.35 -24.91
CA SER A 36 30.72 26.23 -25.63
C SER A 36 30.33 26.59 -27.06
N TYR A 37 29.76 27.78 -27.24
CA TYR A 37 29.29 28.24 -28.55
C TYR A 37 30.31 29.11 -29.28
N LYS A 38 31.49 29.40 -28.73
CA LYS A 38 32.48 30.30 -29.35
C LYS A 38 31.90 31.68 -29.74
N ILE A 39 30.94 32.16 -28.97
CA ILE A 39 30.31 33.49 -29.14
C ILE A 39 30.91 34.45 -28.12
N SER A 40 31.19 35.69 -28.52
CA SER A 40 31.65 36.70 -27.56
C SER A 40 30.60 36.97 -26.47
N LYS A 41 31.07 37.10 -25.22
CA LYS A 41 30.19 37.39 -24.07
C LYS A 41 29.38 38.68 -24.25
N SER A 42 29.97 39.70 -24.87
CA SER A 42 29.29 40.98 -25.12
C SER A 42 28.14 40.83 -26.10
N THR A 43 28.34 40.13 -27.23
CA THR A 43 27.30 39.84 -28.22
C THR A 43 26.12 39.10 -27.57
N MET A 44 26.42 38.07 -26.77
CA MET A 44 25.40 37.29 -26.07
C MET A 44 24.67 38.12 -25.03
N SER A 45 25.37 38.95 -24.24
CA SER A 45 24.73 39.82 -23.23
C SER A 45 23.78 40.85 -23.85
N VAL A 46 24.19 41.49 -24.95
CA VAL A 46 23.33 42.44 -25.68
C VAL A 46 22.05 41.76 -26.16
N ARG A 47 22.17 40.56 -26.74
CA ARG A 47 21.02 39.81 -27.24
C ARG A 47 20.13 39.27 -26.12
N ALA A 48 20.72 38.72 -25.06
CA ALA A 48 20.01 38.24 -23.88
C ALA A 48 19.18 39.35 -23.22
N LYS A 49 19.72 40.58 -23.15
CA LYS A 49 18.98 41.77 -22.68
C LYS A 49 17.83 42.13 -23.62
N LYS A 50 18.07 42.16 -24.93
CA LYS A 50 17.04 42.47 -25.94
C LYS A 50 15.87 41.48 -25.90
N GLU A 51 16.16 40.20 -25.68
CA GLU A 51 15.18 39.12 -25.68
C GLU A 51 14.72 38.69 -24.28
N LYS A 52 15.13 39.41 -23.22
CA LYS A 52 14.73 39.19 -21.82
C LYS A 52 14.95 37.75 -21.35
N TRP A 53 16.14 37.20 -21.58
CA TRP A 53 16.42 35.79 -21.26
C TRP A 53 16.32 35.48 -19.76
N GLU A 54 16.69 36.42 -18.88
CA GLU A 54 16.56 36.26 -17.43
C GLU A 54 15.09 36.14 -17.00
N GLU A 55 14.19 36.97 -17.55
CA GLU A 55 12.74 36.87 -17.27
C GLU A 55 12.19 35.52 -17.75
N LYS A 56 12.61 35.06 -18.94
CA LYS A 56 12.20 33.75 -19.46
C LYS A 56 12.70 32.60 -18.58
N LYS A 57 13.94 32.69 -18.08
CA LYS A 57 14.53 31.73 -17.15
C LYS A 57 13.74 31.68 -15.83
N GLU A 58 13.43 32.83 -15.26
CA GLU A 58 12.62 32.93 -14.04
C GLU A 58 11.22 32.30 -14.24
N ILE A 59 10.53 32.65 -15.33
CA ILE A 59 9.22 32.07 -15.68
C ILE A 59 9.32 30.55 -15.81
N TYR A 60 10.37 30.05 -16.46
CA TYR A 60 10.58 28.61 -16.65
C TYR A 60 10.84 27.90 -15.32
N GLN A 61 11.72 28.45 -14.48
CA GLN A 61 12.03 27.92 -13.15
C GLN A 61 10.78 27.89 -12.26
N ASN A 62 9.99 28.97 -12.25
CA ASN A 62 8.71 29.02 -11.53
C ASN A 62 7.70 27.98 -12.06
N LYS A 63 7.67 27.76 -13.37
CA LYS A 63 6.82 26.72 -13.98
C LYS A 63 7.24 25.30 -13.56
N ILE A 64 8.54 25.02 -13.49
CA ILE A 64 9.04 23.72 -13.00
C ILE A 64 8.69 23.55 -11.52
N ALA A 65 8.97 24.55 -10.68
CA ALA A 65 8.65 24.52 -9.26
C ALA A 65 7.15 24.25 -9.03
N SER A 66 6.28 25.01 -9.70
CA SER A 66 4.82 24.82 -9.60
C SER A 66 4.36 23.43 -10.06
N LYS A 67 4.94 22.87 -11.13
CA LYS A 67 4.65 21.49 -11.55
C LYS A 67 5.09 20.47 -10.51
N HIS A 68 6.27 20.64 -9.94
CA HIS A 68 6.81 19.76 -8.92
C HIS A 68 5.94 19.78 -7.66
N ASP A 69 5.53 20.96 -7.20
CA ASP A 69 4.62 21.14 -6.06
C ASP A 69 3.27 20.48 -6.31
N LYS A 70 2.72 20.60 -7.53
CA LYS A 70 1.48 19.93 -7.89
C LYS A 70 1.61 18.41 -7.84
N ILE A 71 2.71 17.86 -8.34
CA ILE A 71 2.98 16.42 -8.31
C ILE A 71 3.13 15.93 -6.86
N ILE A 72 3.91 16.64 -6.04
CA ILE A 72 4.06 16.32 -4.61
C ILE A 72 2.71 16.29 -3.93
N ARG A 73 1.90 17.34 -4.14
CA ARG A 73 0.58 17.46 -3.52
C ARG A 73 -0.33 16.29 -3.90
N THR A 74 -0.40 15.95 -5.19
CA THR A 74 -1.23 14.81 -5.63
C THR A 74 -0.74 13.47 -5.05
N LYS A 75 0.58 13.27 -4.91
CA LYS A 75 1.11 12.06 -4.27
C LYS A 75 0.76 12.00 -2.77
N ILE A 76 0.83 13.12 -2.06
CA ILE A 76 0.43 13.19 -0.64
C ILE A 76 -1.06 12.84 -0.50
N GLU A 77 -1.92 13.42 -1.31
CA GLU A 77 -3.37 13.15 -1.29
C GLU A 77 -3.69 11.66 -1.57
N GLN A 78 -2.95 11.02 -2.48
CA GLN A 78 -3.08 9.57 -2.73
C GLN A 78 -2.68 8.73 -1.53
N ILE A 79 -1.53 9.02 -0.92
CA ILE A 79 -1.02 8.31 0.26
C ILE A 79 -2.01 8.45 1.43
N GLU A 80 -2.55 9.63 1.66
CA GLU A 80 -3.55 9.87 2.71
C GLU A 80 -4.84 9.08 2.46
N HIS A 81 -5.34 9.08 1.22
CA HIS A 81 -6.54 8.31 0.86
C HIS A 81 -6.33 6.81 1.06
N GLU A 82 -5.18 6.27 0.66
CA GLU A 82 -4.83 4.86 0.87
C GLU A 82 -4.69 4.52 2.36
N SER A 83 -3.99 5.35 3.12
CA SER A 83 -3.84 5.20 4.59
C SER A 83 -5.19 5.22 5.30
N ASN A 84 -6.09 6.13 4.93
CA ASN A 84 -7.44 6.18 5.48
C ASN A 84 -8.25 4.92 5.15
N LYS A 85 -8.10 4.40 3.92
CA LYS A 85 -8.75 3.16 3.51
C LYS A 85 -8.20 1.96 4.29
N THR A 86 -6.89 1.86 4.48
CA THR A 86 -6.29 0.77 5.27
C THR A 86 -6.68 0.84 6.73
N ASN A 87 -6.73 2.05 7.31
CA ASN A 87 -7.18 2.24 8.68
C ASN A 87 -8.65 1.83 8.84
N ALA A 88 -9.53 2.24 7.91
CA ALA A 88 -10.93 1.84 7.93
C ALA A 88 -11.11 0.32 7.81
N LEU A 89 -10.30 -0.35 6.98
CA LEU A 89 -10.30 -1.81 6.88
C LEU A 89 -9.79 -2.47 8.16
N SER A 90 -8.72 -1.95 8.76
CA SER A 90 -8.18 -2.43 10.03
C SER A 90 -9.21 -2.35 11.15
N THR A 91 -9.95 -1.24 11.25
CA THR A 91 -11.04 -1.09 12.23
C THR A 91 -12.13 -2.13 12.01
N LYS A 92 -12.55 -2.33 10.75
CA LYS A 92 -13.57 -3.35 10.41
C LYS A 92 -13.13 -4.77 10.72
N TRP A 93 -11.84 -5.09 10.55
CA TRP A 93 -11.30 -6.39 10.91
C TRP A 93 -11.31 -6.59 12.42
N ALA A 94 -10.85 -5.60 13.19
CA ALA A 94 -10.91 -5.65 14.65
C ALA A 94 -12.36 -5.81 15.18
N GLU A 95 -13.33 -5.12 14.58
CA GLU A 95 -14.76 -5.29 14.91
C GLU A 95 -15.29 -6.69 14.58
N PHE A 96 -14.84 -7.27 13.47
CA PHE A 96 -15.21 -8.63 13.08
C PHE A 96 -14.62 -9.66 14.05
N ASP A 97 -13.36 -9.54 14.41
CA ASP A 97 -12.68 -10.43 15.35
C ASP A 97 -13.35 -10.39 16.73
N LEU A 98 -13.75 -9.20 17.19
CA LEU A 98 -14.51 -9.04 18.43
C LEU A 98 -15.84 -9.80 18.39
N LYS A 99 -16.59 -9.71 17.28
CA LYS A 99 -17.85 -10.46 17.10
C LYS A 99 -17.62 -11.97 17.08
N CYS A 100 -16.55 -12.44 16.44
CA CYS A 100 -16.18 -13.85 16.47
C CYS A 100 -15.87 -14.32 17.89
N LEU A 101 -15.18 -13.51 18.69
CA LEU A 101 -14.90 -13.80 20.10
C LEU A 101 -16.18 -13.84 20.95
N GLU A 102 -17.08 -12.89 20.77
CA GLU A 102 -18.39 -12.87 21.45
C GLU A 102 -19.22 -14.11 21.12
N LEU A 103 -19.27 -14.51 19.84
CA LEU A 103 -19.96 -15.73 19.42
C LEU A 103 -19.34 -16.99 20.04
N ALA A 104 -18.01 -17.06 20.09
CA ALA A 104 -17.31 -18.18 20.71
C ALA A 104 -17.60 -18.26 22.22
N ASN A 105 -17.63 -17.12 22.93
CA ASN A 105 -17.97 -17.07 24.35
C ASN A 105 -19.43 -17.50 24.60
N ASN A 106 -20.38 -17.00 23.81
CA ASN A 106 -21.79 -17.40 23.92
C ASN A 106 -21.97 -18.90 23.69
N ALA A 107 -21.28 -19.46 22.68
CA ALA A 107 -21.31 -20.90 22.43
C ALA A 107 -20.70 -21.70 23.59
N LEU A 108 -19.60 -21.22 24.16
CA LEU A 108 -18.97 -21.84 25.32
C LEU A 108 -19.92 -21.86 26.53
N ASP A 109 -20.64 -20.77 26.78
CA ASP A 109 -21.58 -20.69 27.90
C ASP A 109 -22.77 -21.63 27.71
N LEU A 110 -23.30 -21.76 26.50
CA LEU A 110 -24.31 -22.78 26.18
C LEU A 110 -23.78 -24.19 26.46
N CYS A 111 -22.53 -24.47 26.07
CA CYS A 111 -21.92 -25.78 26.34
C CYS A 111 -21.75 -26.04 27.84
N LYS A 112 -21.42 -25.02 28.64
CA LYS A 112 -21.37 -25.14 30.11
C LYS A 112 -22.73 -25.47 30.70
N MET A 113 -23.78 -24.78 30.25
CA MET A 113 -25.16 -25.07 30.69
C MET A 113 -25.58 -26.50 30.36
N ASP A 114 -25.27 -26.98 29.15
CA ASP A 114 -25.54 -28.37 28.75
C ASP A 114 -24.76 -29.38 29.62
N ILE A 115 -23.50 -29.09 29.94
CA ILE A 115 -22.69 -29.93 30.83
C ILE A 115 -23.28 -29.98 32.25
N GLU A 116 -23.74 -28.86 32.79
CA GLU A 116 -24.38 -28.80 34.11
C GLU A 116 -25.69 -29.59 34.12
N ALA A 117 -26.55 -29.40 33.11
CA ALA A 117 -27.78 -30.18 32.96
C ALA A 117 -27.49 -31.69 32.86
N LEU A 118 -26.44 -32.09 32.16
CA LEU A 118 -26.02 -33.49 32.07
C LEU A 118 -25.52 -34.06 33.41
N LYS A 119 -24.88 -33.25 34.27
CA LYS A 119 -24.47 -33.67 35.61
C LYS A 119 -25.67 -33.92 36.50
N GLU A 120 -26.62 -32.98 36.55
CA GLU A 120 -27.86 -33.14 37.31
C GLU A 120 -28.67 -34.35 36.81
N PHE A 121 -28.71 -34.53 35.49
CA PHE A 121 -29.34 -35.69 34.88
C PHE A 121 -28.65 -36.99 35.28
N LYS A 122 -27.32 -37.03 35.34
CA LYS A 122 -26.57 -38.22 35.79
C LYS A 122 -26.90 -38.58 37.24
N ASP A 123 -26.93 -37.59 38.14
CA ASP A 123 -27.25 -37.82 39.55
C ASP A 123 -28.69 -38.39 39.69
N THR A 124 -29.61 -37.91 38.86
CA THR A 124 -30.98 -38.45 38.76
C THR A 124 -30.99 -39.85 38.14
N TYR A 125 -30.21 -40.09 37.09
CA TYR A 125 -30.08 -41.37 36.40
C TYR A 125 -29.59 -42.49 37.31
N ASP A 126 -28.59 -42.21 38.15
CA ASP A 126 -28.03 -43.21 39.06
C ASP A 126 -29.09 -43.72 40.07
N SER A 127 -30.09 -42.89 40.41
CA SER A 127 -31.22 -43.24 41.28
C SER A 127 -32.39 -43.99 40.62
N LEU A 128 -32.40 -44.13 39.28
CA LEU A 128 -33.49 -44.77 38.53
C LEU A 128 -33.42 -46.31 38.51
N SER A 129 -34.55 -46.96 38.24
CA SER A 129 -34.66 -48.41 38.01
C SER A 129 -34.01 -48.85 36.69
N ASP A 130 -33.58 -50.11 36.60
CA ASP A 130 -32.83 -50.64 35.45
C ASP A 130 -33.58 -50.53 34.11
N GLU A 131 -34.91 -50.62 34.13
CA GLU A 131 -35.76 -50.52 32.93
C GLU A 131 -35.84 -49.08 32.39
N SER A 132 -35.84 -48.09 33.29
CA SER A 132 -35.78 -46.66 32.95
C SER A 132 -34.39 -46.26 32.44
N LYS A 133 -33.34 -46.89 32.99
CA LYS A 133 -31.94 -46.66 32.60
C LYS A 133 -31.65 -47.06 31.14
N LEU A 134 -32.29 -48.14 30.66
CA LEU A 134 -32.10 -48.67 29.30
C LEU A 134 -32.66 -47.76 28.20
N GLN A 135 -33.79 -47.08 28.47
CA GLN A 135 -34.43 -46.13 27.54
C GLN A 135 -33.60 -44.87 27.35
N ILE A 136 -33.03 -44.34 28.44
CA ILE A 136 -32.23 -43.12 28.46
C ILE A 136 -30.86 -43.33 27.78
N GLN A 137 -30.22 -44.48 28.01
CA GLN A 137 -28.88 -44.80 27.50
C GLN A 137 -28.79 -44.74 25.97
N LYS A 138 -29.93 -44.83 25.27
CA LYS A 138 -30.03 -44.75 23.81
C LYS A 138 -29.87 -43.33 23.25
N TYR A 139 -30.13 -42.29 24.05
CA TYR A 139 -30.15 -40.88 23.59
C TYR A 139 -28.92 -40.08 24.06
N THR A 140 -28.34 -40.44 25.21
CA THR A 140 -27.23 -39.70 25.84
C THR A 140 -25.93 -39.64 25.00
N PRO A 141 -25.47 -40.72 24.34
CA PRO A 141 -24.22 -40.70 23.57
C PRO A 141 -24.29 -39.82 22.31
N LEU A 142 -25.45 -39.73 21.67
CA LEU A 142 -25.63 -38.93 20.46
C LEU A 142 -25.63 -37.43 20.79
N ALA A 143 -26.27 -37.03 21.88
CA ALA A 143 -26.26 -35.65 22.36
C ALA A 143 -24.83 -35.19 22.73
N LEU A 144 -24.07 -36.04 23.45
CA LEU A 144 -22.67 -35.77 23.78
C LEU A 144 -21.77 -35.63 22.55
N LYS A 145 -22.00 -36.45 21.51
CA LYS A 145 -21.27 -36.36 20.25
C LYS A 145 -21.53 -35.03 19.53
N HIS A 146 -22.79 -34.61 19.41
CA HIS A 146 -23.13 -33.34 18.77
C HIS A 146 -22.56 -32.14 19.53
N LEU A 147 -22.54 -32.20 20.87
CA LEU A 147 -21.92 -31.17 21.70
C LEU A 147 -20.40 -31.10 21.48
N ALA A 148 -19.72 -32.24 21.44
CA ALA A 148 -18.28 -32.29 21.17
C ALA A 148 -17.93 -31.72 19.78
N GLU A 149 -18.69 -32.08 18.75
CA GLU A 149 -18.51 -31.54 17.39
C GLU A 149 -18.78 -30.03 17.31
N ALA A 150 -19.74 -29.52 18.06
CA ALA A 150 -20.01 -28.09 18.15
C ALA A 150 -18.85 -27.34 18.82
N ILE A 151 -18.38 -27.81 19.97
CA ILE A 151 -17.24 -27.23 20.70
C ILE A 151 -15.98 -27.18 19.81
N GLU A 152 -15.67 -28.27 19.12
CA GLU A 152 -14.51 -28.34 18.23
C GLU A 152 -14.61 -27.32 17.08
N LYS A 153 -15.79 -27.18 16.47
CA LYS A 153 -16.03 -26.16 15.43
C LYS A 153 -15.82 -24.75 15.96
N TYR A 154 -16.33 -24.43 17.15
CA TYR A 154 -16.15 -23.09 17.74
C TYR A 154 -14.70 -22.81 18.12
N GLN A 155 -13.99 -23.80 18.67
CA GLN A 155 -12.56 -23.67 18.97
C GLN A 155 -11.75 -23.42 17.69
N LYS A 156 -12.07 -24.10 16.59
CA LYS A 156 -11.43 -23.90 15.29
C LYS A 156 -11.67 -22.49 14.74
N ILE A 157 -12.90 -21.98 14.86
CA ILE A 157 -13.25 -20.60 14.47
C ILE A 157 -12.45 -19.59 15.32
N GLY A 158 -12.39 -19.78 16.64
CA GLY A 158 -11.65 -18.90 17.55
C GLY A 158 -10.15 -18.85 17.25
N LYS A 159 -9.50 -20.01 17.04
CA LYS A 159 -8.07 -20.07 16.68
C LYS A 159 -7.77 -19.36 15.36
N ASN A 160 -8.63 -19.57 14.36
CA ASN A 160 -8.50 -18.89 13.07
C ASN A 160 -8.65 -17.37 13.20
N ALA A 161 -9.57 -16.88 14.03
CA ALA A 161 -9.78 -15.45 14.27
C ALA A 161 -8.59 -14.78 14.97
N VAL A 162 -7.90 -15.51 15.86
CA VAL A 162 -6.69 -15.00 16.56
C VAL A 162 -5.42 -15.09 15.69
N GLY A 163 -5.53 -15.64 14.48
CA GLY A 163 -4.38 -15.79 13.59
C GLY A 163 -3.42 -16.91 14.01
N GLU A 164 -3.83 -17.81 14.91
CA GLU A 164 -3.17 -19.10 15.06
C GLU A 164 -3.39 -19.85 13.75
N THR A 165 -2.36 -19.86 12.89
CA THR A 165 -2.32 -20.73 11.74
C THR A 165 -2.42 -22.16 12.27
N LEU A 166 -3.59 -22.77 12.10
CA LEU A 166 -3.72 -24.22 12.20
C LEU A 166 -2.79 -24.77 11.12
N ALA A 167 -1.59 -25.18 11.53
CA ALA A 167 -0.61 -25.83 10.70
C ALA A 167 -1.23 -27.13 10.16
N ASN A 168 -1.98 -27.01 9.06
CA ASN A 168 -2.44 -28.13 8.29
C ASN A 168 -1.34 -28.45 7.28
N ASN A 169 -0.78 -29.65 7.44
CA ASN A 169 0.24 -30.30 6.62
C ASN A 169 -0.18 -30.61 5.17
N ASP A 170 -1.03 -29.81 4.52
CA ASP A 170 -1.40 -30.07 3.12
C ASP A 170 -1.39 -28.79 2.27
N LYS A 171 -0.31 -28.70 1.47
CA LYS A 171 -0.04 -27.85 0.30
C LYS A 171 0.68 -26.51 0.54
N PRO A 172 1.64 -26.16 -0.35
CA PRO A 172 2.62 -25.10 -0.11
C PRO A 172 1.98 -23.72 -0.17
N GLN A 173 2.45 -22.90 0.78
CA GLN A 173 2.20 -21.48 0.92
C GLN A 173 2.45 -20.75 -0.40
N GLN A 174 1.44 -20.05 -0.91
CA GLN A 174 1.70 -18.95 -1.83
C GLN A 174 2.17 -17.77 -0.97
N ASN A 175 3.49 -17.64 -0.87
CA ASN A 175 4.15 -16.41 -0.44
C ASN A 175 3.59 -15.25 -1.25
N ILE A 176 2.87 -14.34 -0.59
CA ILE A 176 2.67 -13.00 -1.11
C ILE A 176 4.01 -12.30 -0.91
N THR A 177 4.90 -12.45 -1.89
CA THR A 177 6.05 -11.55 -2.02
C THR A 177 5.49 -10.17 -2.32
N ILE A 178 5.46 -9.31 -1.30
CA ILE A 178 5.30 -7.87 -1.51
C ILE A 178 6.57 -7.43 -2.23
N ASN A 179 6.49 -7.36 -3.56
CA ASN A 179 7.54 -6.75 -4.36
C ASN A 179 7.66 -5.30 -3.91
N THR A 180 8.75 -4.99 -3.23
CA THR A 180 9.24 -3.63 -3.05
C THR A 180 9.49 -3.09 -4.45
N ILE A 181 8.60 -2.23 -4.93
CA ILE A 181 8.80 -1.50 -6.18
C ILE A 181 9.94 -0.51 -5.90
N ASN A 182 11.16 -0.89 -6.29
CA ASN A 182 12.28 0.03 -6.40
C ASN A 182 11.93 1.03 -7.51
N ASP A 183 11.51 2.22 -7.08
CA ASP A 183 11.07 3.34 -7.90
C ASP A 183 12.25 4.16 -8.47
N ASP A 184 13.39 3.52 -8.74
CA ASP A 184 14.59 4.17 -9.30
C ASP A 184 14.50 4.37 -10.83
N ASN A 185 13.39 3.97 -11.47
CA ASN A 185 13.24 3.99 -12.93
C ASN A 185 12.25 5.03 -13.47
N LEU A 186 11.78 5.97 -12.65
CA LEU A 186 10.86 7.02 -13.12
C LEU A 186 11.57 8.15 -13.89
N PHE A 187 12.89 8.29 -13.75
CA PHE A 187 13.67 9.31 -14.49
C PHE A 187 14.13 8.88 -15.89
N SER A 188 14.18 7.59 -16.19
CA SER A 188 14.64 7.08 -17.50
C SER A 188 13.57 7.12 -18.60
N ARG A 189 12.29 7.30 -18.25
CA ARG A 189 11.16 7.25 -19.18
C ARG A 189 10.66 8.59 -19.71
N LEU A 190 11.22 9.72 -19.25
CA LEU A 190 10.80 11.05 -19.70
C LEU A 190 11.63 11.64 -20.85
N ASN A 191 12.70 10.98 -21.32
CA ASN A 191 13.56 11.50 -22.41
C ASN A 191 13.66 10.60 -23.66
N GLY A 192 12.81 9.57 -23.79
CA GLY A 192 12.79 8.70 -24.97
C GLY A 192 11.87 9.22 -26.06
N GLY A 193 12.24 10.28 -26.77
CA GLY A 193 11.44 10.73 -27.91
C GLY A 193 11.92 11.98 -28.62
N VAL A 194 13.13 11.95 -29.23
CA VAL A 194 13.43 12.75 -30.44
C VAL A 194 14.46 12.00 -31.32
N ASN A 195 13.95 11.46 -32.42
CA ASN A 195 14.51 11.25 -33.77
C ASN A 195 15.87 10.53 -33.98
N GLU A 196 15.78 9.32 -34.54
CA GLU A 196 16.60 8.90 -35.67
C GLU A 196 15.69 8.61 -36.87
N GLN A 197 15.71 9.51 -37.86
CA GLN A 197 15.53 9.27 -39.29
C GLN A 197 16.01 10.50 -40.06
#